data_AF-A0A8X6M419-F1
#
_entry.id   AF-A0A8X6M419-F1
#
_cell.length_a   1.000
_cell.length_b   1.000
_cell.length_c   1.000
_cell.angle_alpha   90.00
_cell.angle_beta   90.00
_cell.angle_gamma   90.00
#
_symmetry.space_group_name_H-M   'P 1'
#
loop_
_entity.id
_entity.type
_entity.pdbx_description
1 polymer ?
#
loop_
_entity_poly.entity_id
_entity_poly.type
_entity_poly.pdbx_seq_one_letter_code
_entity_poly.pdbx_strand_id
1 'polypeptide(L)'
;MNGIDGYCKNADKSSRKYDVTFCLFYYKVIKKLLGLSDEVYFSYLNRYFKIFQEYFNEKCKENYKVPGDNTEFIKLLKDSLYYRVTYTYKNSAFLSSAVAFHFRNALKVDPKCLRRFSKRKLIKICSLGGGPTSDIVAIVTVLECIARKKGIMLDFRITVIDFDKRWKNTCITVLSCLEQFKNATWKINFIQTNLSPVFFYSPETCKAIQEAHIVTMVMLISHLPSKKLREGKMVKYISSLLQPQAMLFFLDWGQTDLIIACGGNLGEIDDFQLVYEELCDCHTLDVKAVEKLFCLYKHHFDDFRSNLSLNVFARVWIKNSLSSVKSMYPVSKFQRFQTNFEKFKPVESYLNKDSFRSWENAFIKQQETNGLEPNFIKKKINYHIQKRNYMLSNFKKKTKFLNEFRDELLHEYDSSKEVNDLESTKKYEEVWNKYWIQKMRFSCLKGYIYKFVVSSLLELSK
;
A
#
# COMPACT_ATOMS: atom_id res chain seq x y z
N MET A 1 -30.72 15.41 -8.40
CA MET A 1 -29.82 14.43 -7.74
C MET A 1 -28.92 13.64 -8.72
N ASN A 2 -28.55 14.20 -9.89
CA ASN A 2 -27.84 13.46 -10.96
C ASN A 2 -26.35 13.82 -11.13
N GLY A 3 -25.69 14.38 -10.11
CA GLY A 3 -24.31 14.88 -10.21
C GLY A 3 -23.19 13.95 -9.72
N ILE A 4 -23.51 12.78 -9.15
CA ILE A 4 -22.51 11.94 -8.46
C ILE A 4 -21.92 10.85 -9.38
N ASP A 5 -22.68 10.34 -10.35
CA ASP A 5 -22.26 9.15 -11.12
C ASP A 5 -21.38 9.45 -12.34
N GLY A 6 -21.42 10.67 -12.88
CA GLY A 6 -20.61 11.07 -14.04
C GLY A 6 -19.11 11.23 -13.73
N TYR A 7 -18.73 11.53 -12.48
CA TYR A 7 -17.36 11.90 -12.13
C TYR A 7 -16.46 10.70 -11.72
N CYS A 8 -17.04 9.52 -11.48
CA CYS A 8 -16.29 8.35 -11.04
C CYS A 8 -15.85 7.41 -12.18
N LYS A 9 -16.42 7.52 -13.39
CA LYS A 9 -16.10 6.60 -14.50
C LYS A 9 -14.75 6.85 -15.18
N ASN A 10 -14.18 8.05 -15.10
CA ASN A 10 -12.82 8.36 -15.60
C ASN A 10 -11.70 8.19 -14.55
N ALA A 11 -12.01 7.59 -13.39
CA ALA A 11 -11.16 7.67 -12.21
C ALA A 11 -10.04 6.63 -12.10
N ASP A 12 -10.02 5.56 -12.90
CA ASP A 12 -8.95 4.55 -12.83
C ASP A 12 -7.60 5.07 -13.35
N LYS A 13 -7.61 6.04 -14.28
CA LYS A 13 -6.40 6.80 -14.64
C LYS A 13 -6.00 7.85 -13.58
N SER A 14 -6.82 8.09 -12.55
CA SER A 14 -6.64 9.21 -11.61
C SER A 14 -6.14 8.83 -10.22
N SER A 15 -6.09 7.55 -9.85
CA SER A 15 -5.53 7.12 -8.55
C SER A 15 -4.00 7.24 -8.53
N ARG A 16 -3.35 6.91 -9.64
CA ARG A 16 -1.91 7.09 -9.87
C ARG A 16 -1.42 8.54 -9.91
N LYS A 17 -2.33 9.52 -9.87
CA LYS A 17 -1.99 10.95 -9.85
C LYS A 17 -1.16 11.32 -8.60
N TYR A 18 -1.32 10.58 -7.50
CA TYR A 18 -0.64 10.90 -6.25
C TYR A 18 0.79 10.36 -6.19
N ASP A 19 1.16 9.36 -7.00
CA ASP A 19 2.43 8.66 -6.86
C ASP A 19 3.64 9.61 -7.01
N VAL A 20 3.65 10.45 -8.05
CA VAL A 20 4.68 11.48 -8.24
C VAL A 20 4.71 12.46 -7.07
N THR A 21 3.53 12.81 -6.54
CA THR A 21 3.40 13.72 -5.39
C THR A 21 4.01 13.09 -4.13
N PHE A 22 3.76 11.80 -3.89
CA PHE A 22 4.35 11.07 -2.77
C PHE A 22 5.87 10.92 -2.92
N CYS A 23 6.39 10.65 -4.13
CA CYS A 23 7.83 10.62 -4.37
C CYS A 23 8.51 11.96 -4.03
N LEU A 24 7.93 13.07 -4.51
CA LEU A 24 8.41 14.42 -4.20
C LEU A 24 8.31 14.76 -2.70
N PHE A 25 7.18 14.40 -2.09
CA PHE A 25 6.93 14.62 -0.67
C PHE A 25 7.98 13.89 0.19
N TYR A 26 8.21 12.60 -0.06
CA TYR A 26 9.17 11.83 0.73
C TYR A 26 10.62 12.21 0.46
N TYR A 27 10.95 12.69 -0.73
CA TYR A 27 12.25 13.32 -0.98
C TYR A 27 12.47 14.54 -0.08
N LYS A 28 11.48 15.44 0.02
CA LYS A 28 11.52 16.58 0.95
C LYS A 28 11.63 16.14 2.40
N VAL A 29 10.87 15.12 2.81
CA VAL A 29 10.93 14.55 4.17
C VAL A 29 12.33 14.02 4.48
N ILE A 30 12.94 13.26 3.56
CA ILE A 30 14.27 12.68 3.77
C ILE A 30 15.34 13.78 3.89
N LYS A 31 15.29 14.80 3.03
CA LYS A 31 16.15 15.98 3.18
C LYS A 31 15.99 16.64 4.56
N LYS A 32 14.75 16.80 5.03
CA LYS A 32 14.45 17.40 6.34
C LYS A 32 14.94 16.53 7.50
N LEU A 33 14.74 15.21 7.44
CA LEU A 33 15.20 14.27 8.47
C LEU A 33 16.71 14.26 8.62
N LEU A 34 17.42 14.45 7.52
CA LEU A 34 18.88 14.49 7.47
C LEU A 34 19.44 15.91 7.74
N GLY A 35 18.58 16.93 7.89
CA GLY A 35 19.00 18.32 8.12
C GLY A 35 19.71 18.96 6.92
N LEU A 36 19.40 18.54 5.69
CA LEU A 36 20.21 18.85 4.51
C LEU A 36 19.84 20.15 3.81
N SER A 37 20.82 21.06 3.76
CA SER A 37 21.00 22.03 2.67
C SER A 37 21.83 21.46 1.51
N ASP A 38 22.83 20.60 1.76
CA ASP A 38 23.94 20.27 0.81
C ASP A 38 24.19 18.77 0.50
N GLU A 39 25.07 18.48 -0.46
CA GLU A 39 25.39 17.15 -1.03
C GLU A 39 26.17 16.19 -0.10
N VAL A 40 27.00 16.70 0.82
CA VAL A 40 27.97 15.92 1.61
C VAL A 40 27.33 14.76 2.40
N TYR A 41 26.12 14.95 2.91
CA TYR A 41 25.45 13.96 3.74
C TYR A 41 24.80 12.80 2.98
N PHE A 42 24.56 12.94 1.67
CA PHE A 42 24.05 11.83 0.86
C PHE A 42 25.09 10.73 0.69
N SER A 43 26.38 11.06 0.68
CA SER A 43 27.48 10.08 0.65
C SER A 43 27.44 9.14 1.87
N TYR A 44 27.22 9.70 3.07
CA TYR A 44 27.04 8.92 4.31
C TYR A 44 25.79 8.05 4.24
N LEU A 45 24.67 8.59 3.75
CA LEU A 45 23.44 7.82 3.58
C LEU A 45 23.66 6.63 2.64
N ASN A 46 24.39 6.81 1.53
CA ASN A 46 24.73 5.71 0.61
C ASN A 46 25.57 4.62 1.29
N ARG A 47 26.56 4.99 2.11
CA ARG A 47 27.34 4.03 2.91
C ARG A 47 26.45 3.24 3.88
N TYR A 48 25.60 3.93 4.64
CA TYR A 48 24.64 3.26 5.53
C TYR A 48 23.64 2.40 4.77
N PHE A 49 23.24 2.81 3.56
CA PHE A 49 22.32 2.06 2.72
C PHE A 49 22.95 0.75 2.24
N LYS A 50 24.23 0.74 1.87
CA LYS A 50 24.98 -0.49 1.52
C LYS A 50 25.02 -1.45 2.70
N ILE A 51 25.45 -0.97 3.88
CA ILE A 51 25.44 -1.77 5.11
C ILE A 51 24.03 -2.31 5.37
N PHE A 52 23.01 -1.45 5.32
CA PHE A 52 21.63 -1.85 5.55
C PHE A 52 21.18 -3.00 4.64
N GLN A 53 21.61 -3.02 3.38
CA GLN A 53 21.24 -4.09 2.44
C GLN A 53 21.89 -5.45 2.76
N GLU A 54 23.05 -5.45 3.40
CA GLU A 54 23.71 -6.68 3.83
C GLU A 54 22.89 -7.37 4.93
N TYR A 55 22.33 -6.59 5.87
CA TYR A 55 21.63 -7.10 7.04
C TYR A 55 20.11 -7.19 6.87
N PHE A 56 19.53 -6.43 5.94
CA PHE A 56 18.08 -6.35 5.76
C PHE A 56 17.67 -6.51 4.30
N ASN A 57 16.62 -7.28 4.05
CA ASN A 57 16.07 -7.46 2.71
C ASN A 57 15.26 -6.24 2.22
N GLU A 58 14.66 -6.36 1.02
CA GLU A 58 13.78 -5.35 0.42
C GLU A 58 12.62 -4.95 1.34
N LYS A 59 12.16 -5.87 2.19
CA LYS A 59 11.07 -5.66 3.16
C LYS A 59 11.56 -5.11 4.50
N CYS A 60 12.83 -4.73 4.60
CA CYS A 60 13.49 -4.32 5.84
C CYS A 60 13.45 -5.38 6.97
N LYS A 61 13.26 -6.67 6.61
CA LYS A 61 13.38 -7.80 7.54
C LYS A 61 14.82 -8.28 7.56
N GLU A 62 15.28 -8.73 8.73
CA GLU A 62 16.63 -9.26 8.91
C GLU A 62 16.89 -10.41 7.92
N ASN A 63 18.08 -10.39 7.30
CA ASN A 63 18.52 -11.46 6.43
C ASN A 63 18.94 -12.66 7.27
N TYR A 64 18.29 -13.81 7.10
CA TYR A 64 18.61 -15.07 7.79
C TYR A 64 20.04 -15.60 7.53
N LYS A 65 20.78 -14.96 6.63
CA LYS A 65 22.17 -15.32 6.27
C LYS A 65 23.21 -14.63 7.16
N VAL A 66 22.80 -13.76 8.07
CA VAL A 66 23.72 -13.06 8.97
C VAL A 66 24.11 -14.01 10.12
N PRO A 67 25.42 -14.24 10.39
CA PRO A 67 25.88 -15.03 11.53
C PRO A 67 25.32 -14.52 12.87
N GLY A 68 25.06 -15.43 13.82
CA GLY A 68 24.43 -15.13 15.12
C GLY A 68 25.13 -14.05 15.96
N ASP A 69 26.42 -13.84 15.74
CA ASP A 69 27.26 -12.88 16.48
C ASP A 69 26.95 -11.40 16.16
N ASN A 70 26.13 -11.12 15.14
CA ASN A 70 25.81 -9.73 14.73
C ASN A 70 24.54 -9.16 15.40
N THR A 71 23.96 -9.83 16.40
CA THR A 71 22.69 -9.39 17.01
C THR A 71 22.78 -7.99 17.61
N GLU A 72 23.90 -7.66 18.26
CA GLU A 72 24.14 -6.32 18.81
C GLU A 72 24.30 -5.26 17.71
N PHE A 73 25.03 -5.58 16.65
CA PHE A 73 25.19 -4.69 15.49
C PHE A 73 23.85 -4.41 14.78
N ILE A 74 23.02 -5.43 14.56
CA ILE A 74 21.68 -5.28 13.99
C ILE A 74 20.82 -4.37 14.87
N LYS A 75 20.90 -4.53 16.20
CA LYS A 75 20.21 -3.67 17.15
C LYS A 75 20.68 -2.21 17.02
N LEU A 76 22.00 -1.98 17.02
CA LEU A 76 22.57 -0.65 16.80
C LEU A 76 22.10 -0.01 15.48
N LEU A 77 22.05 -0.79 14.40
CA LEU A 77 21.53 -0.32 13.12
C LEU A 77 20.05 0.09 13.23
N LYS A 78 19.18 -0.76 13.77
CA LYS A 78 17.74 -0.45 13.96
C LYS A 78 17.51 0.81 14.80
N ASP A 79 18.39 1.03 15.77
CA ASP A 79 18.29 2.15 16.70
C ASP A 79 18.65 3.49 16.03
N SER A 80 19.44 3.45 14.96
CA SER A 80 19.94 4.62 14.23
C SER A 80 18.85 5.41 13.48
N LEU A 81 19.10 6.71 13.30
CA LEU A 81 18.29 7.55 12.39
C LEU A 81 18.36 7.05 10.95
N TYR A 82 19.52 6.55 10.52
CA TYR A 82 19.74 6.05 9.16
C TYR A 82 18.85 4.85 8.83
N TYR A 83 18.54 3.99 9.79
CA TYR A 83 17.54 2.94 9.61
C TYR A 83 16.17 3.52 9.26
N ARG A 84 15.70 4.50 10.04
CA ARG A 84 14.38 5.13 9.83
C ARG A 84 14.34 5.90 8.51
N VAL A 85 15.41 6.60 8.15
CA VAL A 85 15.54 7.29 6.85
C VAL A 85 15.54 6.28 5.70
N THR A 86 16.31 5.20 5.81
CA THR A 86 16.37 4.14 4.80
C THR A 86 15.02 3.45 4.63
N TYR A 87 14.35 3.12 5.73
CA TYR A 87 13.01 2.57 5.71
C TYR A 87 12.03 3.54 5.05
N THR A 88 12.12 4.83 5.39
CA THR A 88 11.28 5.88 4.82
C THR A 88 11.47 5.97 3.31
N TYR A 89 12.73 5.98 2.86
CA TYR A 89 13.11 6.00 1.44
C TYR A 89 12.58 4.79 0.68
N LYS A 90 12.83 3.59 1.19
CA LYS A 90 12.44 2.35 0.51
C LYS A 90 10.93 2.19 0.39
N ASN A 91 10.18 2.56 1.43
CA ASN A 91 8.79 2.11 1.58
C ASN A 91 7.74 3.23 1.45
N SER A 92 8.01 4.45 1.90
CA SER A 92 6.91 5.36 2.26
C SER A 92 6.12 5.89 1.07
N ALA A 93 6.80 6.20 -0.03
CA ALA A 93 6.13 6.66 -1.25
C ALA A 93 5.22 5.56 -1.81
N PHE A 94 5.74 4.33 -1.84
CA PHE A 94 5.00 3.15 -2.25
C PHE A 94 3.80 2.85 -1.33
N LEU A 95 4.02 2.80 -0.02
CA LEU A 95 2.96 2.51 0.95
C LEU A 95 1.88 3.59 0.94
N SER A 96 2.27 4.86 0.80
CA SER A 96 1.30 5.96 0.68
C SER A 96 0.47 5.83 -0.60
N SER A 97 1.10 5.44 -1.71
CA SER A 97 0.41 5.15 -2.97
C SER A 97 -0.61 4.00 -2.79
N ALA A 98 -0.21 2.90 -2.15
CA ALA A 98 -1.08 1.75 -1.91
C ALA A 98 -2.27 2.12 -1.01
N VAL A 99 -2.00 2.80 0.10
CA VAL A 99 -3.06 3.27 1.01
C VAL A 99 -4.00 4.22 0.29
N ALA A 100 -3.49 5.21 -0.46
CA ALA A 100 -4.31 6.15 -1.20
C ALA A 100 -5.20 5.46 -2.23
N PHE A 101 -4.67 4.45 -2.93
CA PHE A 101 -5.41 3.66 -3.92
C PHE A 101 -6.57 2.90 -3.25
N HIS A 102 -6.28 2.06 -2.26
CA HIS A 102 -7.27 1.21 -1.61
C HIS A 102 -8.28 2.03 -0.79
N PHE A 103 -7.83 3.05 -0.06
CA PHE A 103 -8.71 3.93 0.71
C PHE A 103 -9.68 4.69 -0.19
N ARG A 104 -9.21 5.20 -1.32
CA ARG A 104 -10.09 5.86 -2.30
C ARG A 104 -11.10 4.89 -2.90
N ASN A 105 -10.72 3.65 -3.19
CA ASN A 105 -11.66 2.66 -3.68
C ASN A 105 -12.72 2.31 -2.63
N ALA A 106 -12.35 2.20 -1.35
CA ALA A 106 -13.31 2.03 -0.27
C ALA A 106 -14.32 3.19 -0.20
N LEU A 107 -13.85 4.45 -0.32
CA LEU A 107 -14.71 5.62 -0.36
C LEU A 107 -15.65 5.67 -1.59
N LYS A 108 -15.26 5.06 -2.71
CA LYS A 108 -16.14 4.95 -3.90
C LYS A 108 -17.23 3.91 -3.67
N VAL A 109 -16.91 2.79 -3.02
CA VAL A 109 -17.87 1.71 -2.74
C VAL A 109 -18.93 2.16 -1.73
N ASP A 110 -18.54 2.90 -0.68
CA ASP A 110 -19.49 3.56 0.22
C ASP A 110 -19.33 5.09 0.25
N PRO A 111 -19.99 5.83 -0.67
CA PRO A 111 -19.99 7.28 -0.68
C PRO A 111 -20.56 7.92 0.60
N LYS A 112 -21.32 7.17 1.43
CA LYS A 112 -21.84 7.68 2.71
C LYS A 112 -20.70 7.94 3.69
N CYS A 113 -19.60 7.18 3.63
CA CYS A 113 -18.37 7.46 4.38
C CYS A 113 -17.90 8.89 4.21
N LEU A 114 -17.75 9.30 2.96
CA LEU A 114 -17.24 10.63 2.63
C LEU A 114 -18.19 11.73 3.13
N ARG A 115 -19.51 11.50 3.03
CA ARG A 115 -20.51 12.41 3.59
C ARG A 115 -20.38 12.52 5.11
N ARG A 116 -20.14 11.41 5.82
CA ARG A 116 -19.90 11.41 7.27
C ARG A 116 -18.66 12.24 7.64
N PHE A 117 -17.53 12.02 6.97
CA PHE A 117 -16.31 12.78 7.21
C PHE A 117 -16.48 14.27 6.94
N SER A 118 -17.18 14.62 5.85
CA SER A 118 -17.47 16.01 5.48
C SER A 118 -18.29 16.74 6.55
N LYS A 119 -19.23 16.06 7.22
CA LYS A 119 -20.07 16.65 8.27
C LYS A 119 -19.31 16.95 9.57
N ARG A 120 -18.25 16.19 9.89
CA ARG A 120 -17.55 16.31 11.18
C ARG A 120 -16.65 17.54 11.28
N LYS A 121 -16.23 18.13 10.16
CA LYS A 121 -15.19 19.18 10.03
C LYS A 121 -13.80 18.76 10.58
N LEU A 122 -13.74 18.25 11.81
CA LEU A 122 -12.56 17.64 12.42
C LEU A 122 -12.54 16.12 12.24
N ILE A 123 -11.45 15.59 11.68
CA ILE A 123 -11.22 14.16 11.48
C ILE A 123 -10.10 13.69 12.40
N LYS A 124 -10.41 12.77 13.32
CA LYS A 124 -9.44 12.09 14.18
C LYS A 124 -8.95 10.81 13.51
N ILE A 125 -7.65 10.67 13.29
CA ILE A 125 -7.02 9.50 12.68
C ILE A 125 -6.06 8.87 13.69
N CYS A 126 -6.16 7.57 13.92
CA CYS A 126 -5.24 6.82 14.76
C CYS A 126 -4.50 5.77 13.93
N SER A 127 -3.17 5.86 13.86
CA SER A 127 -2.32 4.91 13.15
C SER A 127 -1.64 3.97 14.13
N LEU A 128 -1.84 2.67 13.94
CA LEU A 128 -1.28 1.60 14.75
C LEU A 128 -0.08 0.97 14.02
N GLY A 129 1.10 1.02 14.65
CA GLY A 129 2.37 0.66 14.02
C GLY A 129 2.83 1.70 13.00
N GLY A 130 2.64 2.99 13.31
CA GLY A 130 2.66 4.04 12.31
C GLY A 130 4.00 4.23 11.60
N GLY A 131 5.15 3.86 12.18
CA GLY A 131 6.45 3.96 11.52
C GLY A 131 6.67 5.35 10.85
N PRO A 132 6.86 5.44 9.52
CA PRO A 132 6.97 6.73 8.82
C PRO A 132 5.62 7.43 8.52
N THR A 133 4.49 6.94 9.03
CA THR A 133 3.13 7.52 8.89
C THR A 133 2.62 7.64 7.45
N SER A 134 3.01 6.68 6.59
CA SER A 134 2.62 6.65 5.17
C SER A 134 1.11 6.57 4.95
N ASP A 135 0.44 5.87 5.85
CA ASP A 135 -1.00 5.74 5.88
C ASP A 135 -1.71 7.08 6.14
N ILE A 136 -1.25 7.83 7.14
CA ILE A 136 -1.80 9.16 7.47
C ILE A 136 -1.57 10.13 6.32
N VAL A 137 -0.34 10.18 5.77
CA VAL A 137 0.00 11.04 4.63
C VAL A 137 -0.93 10.78 3.46
N ALA A 138 -1.18 9.50 3.14
CA ALA A 138 -2.08 9.10 2.07
C ALA A 138 -3.54 9.49 2.33
N ILE A 139 -4.08 9.15 3.50
CA ILE A 139 -5.49 9.39 3.86
C ILE A 139 -5.79 10.88 3.89
N VAL A 140 -4.93 11.66 4.52
CA VAL A 140 -5.03 13.12 4.54
C VAL A 140 -5.06 13.66 3.10
N THR A 141 -4.08 13.28 2.28
CA THR A 141 -3.96 13.78 0.90
C THR A 141 -5.22 13.47 0.09
N VAL A 142 -5.77 12.26 0.24
CA VAL A 142 -7.00 11.84 -0.45
C VAL A 142 -8.20 12.64 0.05
N LEU A 143 -8.38 12.77 1.37
CA LEU A 143 -9.53 13.48 1.95
C LEU A 143 -9.50 14.97 1.62
N GLU A 144 -8.35 15.63 1.74
CA GLU A 144 -8.19 17.03 1.37
C GLU A 144 -8.48 17.28 -0.11
N CYS A 145 -7.94 16.42 -1.00
CA CYS A 145 -8.19 16.54 -2.43
C CYS A 145 -9.69 16.44 -2.76
N ILE A 146 -10.40 15.52 -2.09
CA ILE A 146 -11.83 15.37 -2.26
C ILE A 146 -12.61 16.55 -1.66
N ALA A 147 -12.22 17.03 -0.47
CA ALA A 147 -12.88 18.12 0.23
C ALA A 147 -12.72 19.45 -0.52
N ARG A 148 -11.51 19.75 -1.02
CA ARG A 148 -11.21 20.94 -1.82
C ARG A 148 -12.09 21.04 -3.06
N LYS A 149 -12.32 19.92 -3.76
CA LYS A 149 -13.23 19.86 -4.91
C LYS A 149 -14.68 20.17 -4.57
N LYS A 150 -15.05 20.06 -3.29
CA LYS A 150 -16.39 20.34 -2.77
C LYS A 150 -16.47 21.67 -2.03
N GLY A 151 -15.39 22.46 -1.99
CA GLY A 151 -15.31 23.69 -1.20
C GLY A 151 -15.38 23.44 0.31
N ILE A 152 -14.99 22.26 0.78
CA ILE A 152 -15.03 21.89 2.21
C ILE A 152 -13.61 21.98 2.77
N MET A 153 -13.46 22.68 3.89
CA MET A 153 -12.24 22.68 4.68
C MET A 153 -12.33 21.59 5.75
N LEU A 154 -11.32 20.71 5.80
CA LEU A 154 -11.20 19.67 6.83
C LEU A 154 -10.07 20.04 7.77
N ASP A 155 -10.27 19.75 9.06
CA ASP A 155 -9.22 19.76 10.08
C ASP A 155 -8.89 18.33 10.51
N PHE A 156 -7.67 18.10 10.97
CA PHE A 156 -7.17 16.77 11.31
C PHE A 156 -6.51 16.74 12.68
N ARG A 157 -6.80 15.72 13.48
CA ARG A 157 -6.03 15.35 14.67
C ARG A 157 -5.49 13.94 14.50
N ILE A 158 -4.21 13.77 14.74
CA ILE A 158 -3.49 12.54 14.45
C ILE A 158 -2.97 11.95 15.76
N THR A 159 -3.19 10.66 15.96
CA THR A 159 -2.48 9.89 16.99
C THR A 159 -1.72 8.77 16.33
N VAL A 160 -0.42 8.67 16.61
CA VAL A 160 0.42 7.55 16.18
C VAL A 160 0.72 6.69 17.40
N ILE A 161 0.42 5.40 17.32
CA ILE A 161 0.73 4.41 18.36
C ILE A 161 1.79 3.47 17.80
N ASP A 162 2.97 3.44 18.42
CA ASP A 162 4.07 2.60 17.99
C ASP A 162 4.81 2.03 19.20
N PHE A 163 5.43 0.86 19.06
CA PHE A 163 6.19 0.26 20.15
C PHE A 163 7.56 0.93 20.31
N ASP A 164 8.13 1.45 19.22
CA ASP A 164 9.45 2.07 19.19
C ASP A 164 9.34 3.60 19.24
N LYS A 165 9.65 4.17 20.42
CA LYS A 165 9.67 5.62 20.67
C LYS A 165 10.55 6.42 19.72
N ARG A 166 11.53 5.79 19.07
CA ARG A 166 12.45 6.50 18.17
C ARG A 166 11.78 6.91 16.87
N TRP A 167 10.63 6.32 16.54
CA TRP A 167 9.81 6.80 15.43
C TRP A 167 9.18 8.16 15.70
N LYS A 168 8.99 8.59 16.97
CA LYS A 168 8.31 9.84 17.32
C LYS A 168 8.79 11.05 16.53
N ASN A 169 10.10 11.30 16.52
CA ASN A 169 10.68 12.45 15.80
C ASN A 169 10.54 12.29 14.28
N THR A 170 10.67 11.06 13.77
CA THR A 170 10.47 10.77 12.34
C THR A 170 9.03 11.01 11.92
N CYS A 171 8.03 10.52 12.67
CA CYS A 171 6.61 10.76 12.44
C CYS A 171 6.28 12.25 12.41
N ILE A 172 6.70 12.99 13.45
CA ILE A 172 6.43 14.43 13.56
C ILE A 172 7.07 15.16 12.38
N THR A 173 8.30 14.80 12.00
CA THR A 173 8.98 15.41 10.86
C THR A 173 8.24 15.13 9.55
N VAL A 174 7.85 13.88 9.29
CA VAL A 174 7.07 13.50 8.10
C VAL A 174 5.77 14.28 8.05
N LEU A 175 4.97 14.25 9.11
CA LEU A 175 3.67 14.89 9.15
C LEU A 175 3.77 16.41 9.05
N SER A 176 4.79 17.04 9.66
CA SER A 176 5.04 18.49 9.53
C SER A 176 5.37 18.95 8.11
N CYS A 177 5.67 18.03 7.18
CA CYS A 177 5.83 18.37 5.77
C CYS A 177 4.50 18.54 5.03
N LEU A 178 3.38 18.10 5.61
CA LEU A 178 2.02 18.39 5.12
C LEU A 178 1.62 19.79 5.58
N GLU A 179 1.00 20.56 4.68
CA GLU A 179 0.73 21.98 4.92
C GLU A 179 -0.12 22.21 6.18
N GLN A 180 -1.14 21.39 6.40
CA GLN A 180 -2.03 21.44 7.56
C GLN A 180 -1.34 21.25 8.93
N PHE A 181 -0.14 20.67 8.96
CA PHE A 181 0.61 20.38 10.19
C PHE A 181 1.89 21.19 10.31
N LYS A 182 2.30 21.92 9.25
CA LYS A 182 3.56 22.67 9.18
C LYS A 182 3.80 23.56 10.41
N ASN A 183 2.75 24.23 10.88
CA ASN A 183 2.76 25.10 12.07
C ASN A 183 1.81 24.62 13.17
N ALA A 184 1.36 23.36 13.11
CA ALA A 184 0.33 22.82 13.99
C ALA A 184 0.71 21.42 14.50
N THR A 185 1.97 21.24 14.90
CA THR A 185 2.48 19.96 15.44
C THR A 185 1.74 19.51 16.70
N TRP A 186 1.11 20.44 17.43
CA TRP A 186 0.21 20.14 18.56
C TRP A 186 -0.98 19.24 18.19
N LYS A 187 -1.32 19.13 16.89
CA LYS A 187 -2.35 18.22 16.38
C LYS A 187 -1.89 16.76 16.28
N ILE A 188 -0.62 16.48 16.56
CA ILE A 188 0.02 15.17 16.43
C ILE A 188 0.34 14.65 17.84
N ASN A 189 -0.35 13.59 18.26
CA ASN A 189 0.00 12.83 19.44
C ASN A 189 0.81 11.58 19.07
N PHE A 190 1.76 11.20 19.92
CA PHE A 190 2.52 9.96 19.78
C PHE A 190 2.48 9.19 21.09
N ILE A 191 1.97 7.97 21.05
CA ILE A 191 1.86 7.08 22.20
C ILE A 191 2.81 5.91 21.98
N GLN A 192 3.76 5.73 22.90
CA GLN A 192 4.60 4.53 22.90
C GLN A 192 3.83 3.39 23.57
N THR A 193 3.49 2.34 22.83
CA THR A 193 2.81 1.16 23.39
C THR A 193 3.11 -0.10 22.58
N ASN A 194 3.38 -1.21 23.26
CA ASN A 194 3.45 -2.51 22.62
C ASN A 194 2.03 -3.04 22.38
N LEU A 195 1.63 -3.16 21.12
CA LEU A 195 0.30 -3.63 20.75
C LEU A 195 0.15 -5.17 20.80
N SER A 196 1.24 -5.91 21.03
CA SER A 196 1.22 -7.38 21.01
C SER A 196 0.43 -8.03 22.15
N PRO A 197 0.55 -7.60 23.42
CA PRO A 197 -0.22 -8.17 24.51
C PRO A 197 -1.52 -7.35 24.70
N VAL A 198 -2.62 -7.91 24.20
CA VAL A 198 -3.93 -7.25 24.08
C VAL A 198 -4.46 -6.69 25.42
N PHE A 199 -4.18 -7.37 26.54
CA PHE A 199 -4.68 -7.01 27.87
C PHE A 199 -3.89 -5.89 28.57
N PHE A 200 -2.88 -5.30 27.92
CA PHE A 200 -1.98 -4.32 28.56
C PHE A 200 -1.99 -2.97 27.83
N TYR A 201 -3.07 -2.65 27.11
CA TYR A 201 -3.20 -1.34 26.48
C TYR A 201 -3.43 -0.29 27.55
N SER A 202 -2.63 0.77 27.53
CA SER A 202 -2.80 1.87 28.47
C SER A 202 -4.16 2.55 28.26
N PRO A 203 -4.74 3.19 29.30
CA PRO A 203 -5.97 3.98 29.15
C PRO A 203 -5.87 5.04 28.03
N GLU A 204 -4.68 5.64 27.86
CA GLU A 204 -4.41 6.59 26.78
C GLU A 204 -4.50 5.95 25.39
N THR A 205 -3.94 4.75 25.21
CA THR A 205 -4.04 3.97 23.97
C THR A 205 -5.50 3.62 23.66
N CYS A 206 -6.24 3.10 24.65
CA CYS A 206 -7.64 2.75 24.47
C CYS A 206 -8.48 3.98 24.09
N LYS A 207 -8.27 5.11 24.77
CA LYS A 207 -8.95 6.37 24.47
C LYS A 207 -8.64 6.89 23.07
N ALA A 208 -7.38 6.83 22.65
CA ALA A 208 -6.98 7.24 21.30
C ALA A 208 -7.66 6.42 20.20
N ILE A 209 -7.80 5.11 20.39
CA ILE A 209 -8.51 4.21 19.46
C ILE A 209 -10.02 4.49 19.48
N GLN A 210 -10.61 4.61 20.67
CA GLN A 210 -12.05 4.88 20.85
C GLN A 210 -12.49 6.19 20.18
N GLU A 211 -11.70 7.26 20.34
CA GLU A 211 -12.04 8.58 19.82
C GLU A 211 -11.78 8.73 18.31
N ALA A 212 -11.05 7.80 17.69
CA ALA A 212 -10.69 7.91 16.28
C ALA A 212 -11.90 7.71 15.35
N HIS A 213 -11.94 8.49 14.27
CA HIS A 213 -12.90 8.29 13.17
C HIS A 213 -12.36 7.30 12.13
N ILE A 214 -11.04 7.25 12.00
CA ILE A 214 -10.32 6.33 11.11
C ILE A 214 -9.18 5.72 11.91
N VAL A 215 -9.15 4.40 11.99
CA VAL A 215 -8.03 3.64 12.55
C VAL A 215 -7.35 2.88 11.44
N THR A 216 -6.03 2.99 11.36
CA THR A 216 -5.22 2.35 10.32
C THR A 216 -4.25 1.34 10.94
N MET A 217 -4.07 0.23 10.23
CA MET A 217 -3.04 -0.77 10.52
C MET A 217 -2.34 -1.08 9.22
N VAL A 218 -1.17 -0.47 9.01
CA VAL A 218 -0.43 -0.58 7.75
C VAL A 218 0.90 -1.29 7.98
N MET A 219 1.04 -2.48 7.40
CA MET A 219 2.18 -3.39 7.55
C MET A 219 2.43 -3.82 9.00
N LEU A 220 1.49 -3.64 9.92
CA LEU A 220 1.71 -3.91 11.34
C LEU A 220 1.77 -5.42 11.64
N ILE A 221 0.79 -6.19 11.15
CA ILE A 221 0.59 -7.59 11.55
C ILE A 221 1.79 -8.42 11.13
N SER A 222 2.31 -8.21 9.93
CA SER A 222 3.47 -8.96 9.43
C SER A 222 4.80 -8.71 10.13
N HIS A 223 4.85 -7.71 11.02
CA HIS A 223 5.98 -7.46 11.90
C HIS A 223 5.77 -8.06 13.30
N LEU A 224 4.58 -8.62 13.58
CA LEU A 224 4.33 -9.35 14.81
C LEU A 224 4.92 -10.78 14.76
N PRO A 225 5.40 -11.33 15.88
CA PRO A 225 5.87 -12.71 15.95
C PRO A 225 4.78 -13.73 15.55
N SER A 226 5.15 -14.75 14.77
CA SER A 226 4.22 -15.72 14.14
C SER A 226 3.29 -16.45 15.10
N LYS A 227 3.71 -16.70 16.36
CA LYS A 227 2.87 -17.31 17.40
C LYS A 227 1.65 -16.45 17.79
N LYS A 228 1.71 -15.13 17.60
CA LYS A 228 0.63 -14.19 17.97
C LYS A 228 -0.34 -13.88 16.82
N LEU A 229 -0.01 -14.29 15.59
CA LEU A 229 -0.80 -14.04 14.39
C LEU A 229 -2.08 -14.88 14.34
N ARG A 230 -2.01 -16.14 14.77
CA ARG A 230 -3.05 -17.15 14.49
C ARG A 230 -4.36 -16.92 15.23
N GLU A 231 -4.37 -16.10 16.28
CA GLU A 231 -5.56 -15.97 17.13
C GLU A 231 -6.43 -14.76 16.76
N GLY A 232 -5.96 -13.83 15.91
CA GLY A 232 -6.71 -12.62 15.54
C GLY A 232 -7.13 -11.72 16.72
N LYS A 233 -6.66 -12.01 17.94
CA LYS A 233 -7.10 -11.35 19.19
C LYS A 233 -6.88 -9.84 19.16
N MET A 234 -5.76 -9.41 18.59
CA MET A 234 -5.44 -7.99 18.49
C MET A 234 -6.45 -7.23 17.61
N VAL A 235 -6.78 -7.77 16.44
CA VAL A 235 -7.77 -7.17 15.53
C VAL A 235 -9.15 -7.14 16.19
N LYS A 236 -9.57 -8.24 16.83
CA LYS A 236 -10.84 -8.31 17.57
C LYS A 236 -10.92 -7.26 18.67
N TYR A 237 -9.87 -7.11 19.47
CA TYR A 237 -9.84 -6.15 20.57
C TYR A 237 -9.79 -4.69 20.09
N ILE A 238 -8.96 -4.37 19.10
CA ILE A 238 -8.98 -3.02 18.49
C ILE A 238 -10.37 -2.71 17.96
N SER A 239 -11.01 -3.68 17.28
CA SER A 239 -12.35 -3.53 16.73
C SER A 239 -13.42 -3.30 17.80
N SER A 240 -13.31 -3.97 18.96
CA SER A 240 -14.24 -3.76 20.08
C SER A 240 -14.13 -2.34 20.67
N LEU A 241 -12.93 -1.74 20.66
CA LEU A 241 -12.70 -0.38 21.14
C LEU A 241 -13.26 0.71 20.21
N LEU A 242 -13.42 0.45 18.92
CA LEU A 242 -13.86 1.49 17.97
C LEU A 242 -15.26 2.04 18.31
N GLN A 243 -15.48 3.34 18.11
CA GLN A 243 -16.82 3.92 18.19
C GLN A 243 -17.68 3.54 16.96
N PRO A 244 -19.02 3.55 17.08
CA PRO A 244 -19.90 3.40 15.93
C PRO A 244 -19.55 4.33 14.77
N GLN A 245 -19.67 3.83 13.55
CA GLN A 245 -19.32 4.49 12.28
C GLN A 245 -17.83 4.82 12.09
N ALA A 246 -16.94 4.43 13.01
CA ALA A 246 -15.51 4.51 12.78
C ALA A 246 -15.10 3.55 11.66
N MET A 247 -14.11 3.97 10.88
CA MET A 247 -13.52 3.15 9.82
C MET A 247 -12.27 2.45 10.34
N LEU A 248 -12.18 1.14 10.12
CA LEU A 248 -10.95 0.38 10.31
C LEU A 248 -10.36 0.08 8.93
N PHE A 249 -9.18 0.62 8.65
CA PHE A 249 -8.45 0.44 7.41
C PHE A 249 -7.23 -0.45 7.65
N PHE A 250 -7.13 -1.54 6.91
CA PHE A 250 -6.06 -2.51 7.03
C PHE A 250 -5.33 -2.67 5.70
N LEU A 251 -4.01 -2.63 5.74
CA LEU A 251 -3.16 -2.94 4.59
C LEU A 251 -1.91 -3.67 5.05
N ASP A 252 -1.64 -4.87 4.54
CA ASP A 252 -0.45 -5.64 4.90
C ASP A 252 0.00 -6.50 3.71
N TRP A 253 0.99 -7.38 3.88
CA TRP A 253 1.39 -8.31 2.83
C TRP A 253 0.27 -9.30 2.51
N GLY A 254 0.17 -9.68 1.24
CA GLY A 254 -0.70 -10.78 0.81
C GLY A 254 -0.15 -12.15 1.23
N GLN A 255 -0.23 -12.50 2.53
CA GLN A 255 0.08 -13.82 3.06
C GLN A 255 -1.16 -14.43 3.72
N THR A 256 -1.40 -15.73 3.52
CA THR A 256 -2.62 -16.43 3.99
C THR A 256 -2.85 -16.24 5.48
N ASP A 257 -1.83 -16.51 6.30
CA ASP A 257 -1.94 -16.40 7.77
C ASP A 257 -2.32 -14.98 8.23
N LEU A 258 -1.84 -13.94 7.51
CA LEU A 258 -2.16 -12.55 7.82
C LEU A 258 -3.61 -12.22 7.45
N ILE A 259 -4.08 -12.70 6.30
CA ILE A 259 -5.46 -12.51 5.84
C ILE A 259 -6.43 -13.18 6.81
N ILE A 260 -6.13 -14.43 7.21
CA ILE A 260 -6.93 -15.19 8.19
C ILE A 260 -6.94 -14.48 9.55
N ALA A 261 -5.81 -13.94 10.00
CA ALA A 261 -5.74 -13.17 11.25
C ALA A 261 -6.64 -11.92 11.26
N CYS A 262 -7.02 -11.41 10.09
CA CYS A 262 -7.76 -10.16 9.91
C CYS A 262 -9.24 -10.39 9.55
N GLY A 263 -9.94 -11.20 10.34
CA GLY A 263 -11.37 -11.53 10.12
C GLY A 263 -11.62 -12.84 9.38
N GLY A 264 -10.67 -13.76 9.41
CA GLY A 264 -10.78 -15.07 8.75
C GLY A 264 -10.77 -14.98 7.22
N ASN A 265 -11.18 -16.09 6.59
CA ASN A 265 -11.29 -16.19 5.13
C ASN A 265 -12.24 -15.13 4.56
N LEU A 266 -13.30 -14.82 5.31
CA LEU A 266 -14.42 -13.99 4.88
C LEU A 266 -14.27 -12.50 5.24
N GLY A 267 -13.27 -12.13 6.03
CA GLY A 267 -13.11 -10.77 6.54
C GLY A 267 -14.25 -10.35 7.46
N GLU A 268 -14.85 -11.27 8.20
CA GLU A 268 -15.95 -11.00 9.13
C GLU A 268 -15.40 -10.55 10.48
N ILE A 269 -15.97 -9.46 10.99
CA ILE A 269 -15.71 -8.92 12.33
C ILE A 269 -17.08 -8.52 12.91
N ASP A 270 -17.36 -8.95 14.13
CA ASP A 270 -18.63 -8.68 14.82
C ASP A 270 -18.90 -7.17 14.90
N ASP A 271 -20.13 -6.76 14.57
CA ASP A 271 -20.57 -5.36 14.49
C ASP A 271 -19.89 -4.50 13.41
N PHE A 272 -19.23 -5.10 12.42
CA PHE A 272 -18.65 -4.35 11.30
C PHE A 272 -19.28 -4.71 9.96
N GLN A 273 -19.42 -3.69 9.13
CA GLN A 273 -19.67 -3.84 7.70
C GLN A 273 -18.33 -3.83 6.96
N LEU A 274 -17.97 -4.93 6.30
CA LEU A 274 -16.86 -4.96 5.34
C LEU A 274 -17.27 -4.19 4.07
N VAL A 275 -16.60 -3.06 3.80
CA VAL A 275 -16.91 -2.15 2.68
C VAL A 275 -15.99 -2.36 1.49
N TYR A 276 -14.73 -2.73 1.73
CA TYR A 276 -13.76 -2.94 0.67
C TYR A 276 -12.79 -4.06 1.04
N GLU A 277 -12.43 -4.86 0.04
CA GLU A 277 -11.46 -5.94 0.16
C GLU A 277 -10.68 -6.11 -1.15
N GLU A 278 -9.36 -6.27 -1.02
CA GLU A 278 -8.49 -6.82 -2.05
C GLU A 278 -7.58 -7.86 -1.39
N LEU A 279 -7.76 -9.13 -1.74
CA LEU A 279 -7.09 -10.27 -1.09
C LEU A 279 -5.59 -10.33 -1.39
N CYS A 280 -5.22 -10.04 -2.63
CA CYS A 280 -3.84 -9.91 -3.04
C CYS A 280 -3.79 -9.20 -4.38
N ASP A 281 -3.16 -8.03 -4.38
CA ASP A 281 -2.81 -7.32 -5.59
C ASP A 281 -1.36 -6.85 -5.54
N CYS A 282 -0.69 -6.89 -6.69
CA CYS A 282 0.63 -6.31 -6.81
C CYS A 282 0.43 -4.83 -7.03
N HIS A 283 0.42 -4.07 -5.94
CA HIS A 283 0.42 -2.63 -6.04
C HIS A 283 1.76 -2.19 -6.66
N THR A 284 1.72 -1.19 -7.53
CA THR A 284 2.88 -0.71 -8.27
C THR A 284 2.82 0.81 -8.34
N LEU A 285 3.97 1.48 -8.16
CA LEU A 285 4.06 2.91 -8.47
C LEU A 285 3.87 3.14 -9.98
N ASP A 286 3.25 4.27 -10.34
CA ASP A 286 3.23 4.70 -11.73
C ASP A 286 4.64 4.86 -12.29
N VAL A 287 4.83 4.52 -13.56
CA VAL A 287 6.13 4.61 -14.24
C VAL A 287 6.72 6.02 -14.14
N LYS A 288 5.90 7.08 -14.30
CA LYS A 288 6.37 8.46 -14.16
C LYS A 288 6.85 8.78 -12.76
N ALA A 289 6.23 8.16 -11.74
CA ALA A 289 6.67 8.30 -10.37
C ALA A 289 7.99 7.58 -10.11
N VAL A 290 8.19 6.40 -10.70
CA VAL A 290 9.48 5.70 -10.67
C VAL A 290 10.59 6.51 -11.33
N GLU A 291 10.36 7.02 -12.54
CA GLU A 291 11.29 7.91 -13.25
C GLU A 291 11.64 9.12 -12.39
N LYS A 292 10.61 9.76 -11.80
CA LYS A 292 10.83 10.91 -10.91
C LYS A 292 11.65 10.52 -9.68
N LEU A 293 11.34 9.39 -9.05
CA LEU A 293 12.07 8.89 -7.88
C LEU A 293 13.53 8.59 -8.23
N PHE A 294 13.78 7.94 -9.37
CA PHE A 294 15.13 7.71 -9.87
C PHE A 294 15.88 9.03 -10.09
N CYS A 295 15.28 9.99 -10.80
CA CYS A 295 15.90 11.30 -11.05
C CYS A 295 16.23 12.07 -9.77
N LEU A 296 15.41 11.95 -8.72
CA LEU A 296 15.65 12.61 -7.43
C LEU A 296 16.84 12.01 -6.66
N TYR A 297 17.15 10.73 -6.91
CA TYR A 297 18.08 9.96 -6.08
C TYR A 297 19.30 9.40 -6.81
N LYS A 298 19.34 9.44 -8.15
CA LYS A 298 20.42 8.86 -8.96
C LYS A 298 21.82 9.46 -8.70
N HIS A 299 21.88 10.70 -8.22
CA HIS A 299 23.14 11.35 -7.84
C HIS A 299 23.56 11.06 -6.39
N HIS A 300 22.66 10.48 -5.61
CA HIS A 300 22.85 10.25 -4.17
C HIS A 300 23.21 8.81 -3.83
N PHE A 301 22.91 7.86 -4.73
CA PHE A 301 23.13 6.44 -4.50
C PHE A 301 23.75 5.78 -5.73
N ASP A 302 24.69 4.87 -5.48
CA ASP A 302 25.30 4.06 -6.56
C ASP A 302 24.30 3.05 -7.15
N ASP A 303 23.33 2.62 -6.34
CA ASP A 303 22.29 1.68 -6.77
C ASP A 303 20.90 2.06 -6.24
N PHE A 304 19.95 2.16 -7.16
CA PHE A 304 18.57 2.54 -6.88
C PHE A 304 17.75 1.31 -6.48
N ARG A 305 17.55 1.13 -5.16
CA ARG A 305 16.80 -0.01 -4.59
C ARG A 305 15.62 0.40 -3.71
N SER A 306 14.76 1.27 -4.22
CA SER A 306 13.46 1.56 -3.59
C SER A 306 12.45 0.44 -3.87
N ASN A 307 11.47 0.23 -2.99
CA ASN A 307 10.35 -0.64 -3.30
C ASN A 307 9.42 0.08 -4.28
N LEU A 308 9.22 -0.53 -5.44
CA LEU A 308 8.39 0.02 -6.53
C LEU A 308 7.12 -0.80 -6.73
N SER A 309 7.13 -2.04 -6.27
CA SER A 309 5.99 -2.95 -6.29
C SER A 309 5.94 -3.86 -5.07
N LEU A 310 4.73 -4.26 -4.69
CA LEU A 310 4.50 -5.13 -3.54
C LEU A 310 3.18 -5.86 -3.66
N ASN A 311 3.17 -7.14 -3.29
CA ASN A 311 1.92 -7.88 -3.11
C ASN A 311 1.30 -7.45 -1.78
N VAL A 312 0.21 -6.71 -1.87
CA VAL A 312 -0.54 -6.18 -0.72
C VAL A 312 -1.91 -6.81 -0.64
N PHE A 313 -2.38 -6.92 0.59
CA PHE A 313 -3.74 -7.24 0.97
C PHE A 313 -4.34 -5.99 1.63
N ALA A 314 -5.61 -5.69 1.35
CA ALA A 314 -6.31 -4.60 1.98
C ALA A 314 -7.73 -4.98 2.37
N ARG A 315 -8.19 -4.56 3.55
CA ARG A 315 -9.59 -4.61 3.99
C ARG A 315 -9.99 -3.31 4.65
N VAL A 316 -11.23 -2.91 4.44
CA VAL A 316 -11.80 -1.73 5.08
C VAL A 316 -13.17 -2.07 5.65
N TRP A 317 -13.31 -1.83 6.94
CA TRP A 317 -14.54 -2.03 7.67
C TRP A 317 -15.07 -0.73 8.23
N ILE A 318 -16.36 -0.73 8.53
CA ILE A 318 -17.03 0.36 9.24
C ILE A 318 -17.84 -0.24 10.37
N LYS A 319 -17.66 0.28 11.57
CA LYS A 319 -18.44 -0.20 12.71
C LYS A 319 -19.90 0.21 12.56
N ASN A 320 -20.80 -0.74 12.72
CA ASN A 320 -22.24 -0.52 12.68
C ASN A 320 -22.69 0.36 13.85
N SER A 321 -23.81 1.07 13.67
CA SER A 321 -24.51 1.69 14.80
C SER A 321 -25.38 0.65 15.49
N LEU A 322 -25.42 0.66 16.83
CA LEU A 322 -26.22 -0.26 17.66
C LEU A 322 -27.70 -0.37 17.24
N SER A 323 -28.25 0.67 16.58
CA SER A 323 -29.64 0.71 16.11
C SER A 323 -29.90 0.07 14.74
N SER A 324 -28.88 -0.37 14.01
CA SER A 324 -29.07 -1.07 12.73
C SER A 324 -29.11 -2.58 12.95
N VAL A 325 -30.30 -3.05 13.36
CA VAL A 325 -30.73 -4.45 13.30
C VAL A 325 -30.32 -5.08 11.96
N LYS A 326 -29.68 -6.26 12.03
CA LYS A 326 -29.36 -7.20 10.93
C LYS A 326 -29.40 -6.55 9.54
N SER A 327 -28.35 -5.81 9.18
CA SER A 327 -28.24 -5.25 7.84
C SER A 327 -28.22 -6.38 6.82
N MET A 328 -29.32 -6.50 6.08
CA MET A 328 -29.40 -6.81 4.65
C MET A 328 -28.03 -7.17 4.07
N TYR A 329 -27.76 -8.48 3.90
CA TYR A 329 -26.47 -9.01 3.44
C TYR A 329 -25.91 -8.15 2.29
N PRO A 330 -24.83 -7.38 2.52
CA PRO A 330 -24.46 -6.28 1.64
C PRO A 330 -23.68 -6.83 0.45
N VAL A 331 -24.36 -7.12 -0.66
CA VAL A 331 -23.77 -7.75 -1.87
C VAL A 331 -23.19 -9.10 -1.47
N SER A 332 -23.89 -10.20 -1.79
CA SER A 332 -23.47 -11.54 -1.37
C SER A 332 -21.97 -11.72 -1.65
N LYS A 333 -21.25 -12.40 -0.74
CA LYS A 333 -19.79 -12.67 -0.84
C LYS A 333 -19.37 -13.01 -2.28
N PHE A 334 -20.26 -13.72 -2.95
CA PHE A 334 -20.37 -14.07 -4.36
C PHE A 334 -20.31 -12.92 -5.37
N GLN A 335 -21.14 -11.89 -5.26
CA GLN A 335 -21.10 -10.73 -6.15
C GLN A 335 -19.80 -9.94 -6.01
N ARG A 336 -19.15 -9.92 -4.84
CA ARG A 336 -17.84 -9.26 -4.68
C ARG A 336 -16.73 -10.04 -5.36
N PHE A 337 -16.69 -11.36 -5.16
CA PHE A 337 -15.81 -12.27 -5.88
C PHE A 337 -15.98 -12.07 -7.39
N GLN A 338 -17.19 -12.19 -7.91
CA GLN A 338 -17.50 -12.05 -9.33
C GLN A 338 -17.13 -10.66 -9.88
N THR A 339 -17.46 -9.59 -9.16
CA THR A 339 -17.12 -8.21 -9.57
C THR A 339 -15.60 -7.99 -9.65
N ASN A 340 -14.85 -8.46 -8.65
CA ASN A 340 -13.39 -8.33 -8.62
C ASN A 340 -12.72 -9.23 -9.66
N PHE A 341 -13.35 -10.36 -9.98
CA PHE A 341 -12.91 -11.34 -10.95
C PHE A 341 -13.12 -10.86 -12.39
N GLU A 342 -14.31 -10.36 -12.72
CA GLU A 342 -14.70 -9.85 -14.05
C GLU A 342 -13.94 -8.58 -14.45
N LYS A 343 -13.63 -7.70 -13.49
CA LYS A 343 -12.95 -6.43 -13.77
C LYS A 343 -11.44 -6.56 -14.02
N PHE A 344 -10.84 -7.71 -13.71
CA PHE A 344 -9.38 -7.86 -13.78
C PHE A 344 -8.91 -8.19 -15.21
N LYS A 345 -8.39 -7.17 -15.93
CA LYS A 345 -7.75 -7.30 -17.25
C LYS A 345 -6.25 -6.97 -17.17
N PRO A 346 -5.37 -7.95 -16.85
CA PRO A 346 -3.97 -7.68 -16.56
C PRO A 346 -3.15 -7.24 -17.78
N VAL A 347 -3.51 -7.67 -19.00
CA VAL A 347 -2.77 -7.36 -20.23
C VAL A 347 -2.94 -5.90 -20.64
N GLU A 348 -4.15 -5.36 -20.54
CA GLU A 348 -4.49 -4.01 -21.05
C GLU A 348 -3.94 -2.89 -20.15
N SER A 349 -3.83 -3.12 -18.83
CA SER A 349 -3.46 -2.08 -17.86
C SER A 349 -1.97 -1.73 -17.83
N TYR A 350 -1.09 -2.64 -18.28
CA TYR A 350 0.37 -2.44 -18.31
C TYR A 350 0.90 -2.07 -19.69
N LEU A 351 0.12 -2.33 -20.73
CA LEU A 351 0.52 -2.17 -22.12
C LEU A 351 -0.08 -0.93 -22.76
N ASN A 352 -0.16 0.17 -22.01
CA ASN A 352 -0.47 1.42 -22.67
C ASN A 352 0.66 1.72 -23.67
N LYS A 353 0.38 1.56 -24.97
CA LYS A 353 1.33 1.85 -26.05
C LYS A 353 1.87 3.28 -25.90
N ASP A 354 1.05 4.19 -25.36
CA ASP A 354 1.39 5.58 -25.15
C ASP A 354 2.51 5.78 -24.13
N SER A 355 2.60 4.95 -23.07
CA SER A 355 3.65 5.14 -22.06
C SER A 355 5.02 4.76 -22.59
N PHE A 356 5.11 3.66 -23.34
CA PHE A 356 6.36 3.26 -23.99
C PHE A 356 6.77 4.24 -25.08
N ARG A 357 5.82 4.71 -25.90
CA ARG A 357 6.10 5.66 -26.98
C ARG A 357 6.48 7.04 -26.44
N SER A 358 5.79 7.52 -25.40
CA SER A 358 6.16 8.77 -24.71
C SER A 358 7.56 8.68 -24.14
N TRP A 359 7.94 7.52 -23.60
CA TRP A 359 9.27 7.27 -23.09
C TRP A 359 10.31 7.16 -24.21
N GLU A 360 10.02 6.43 -25.28
CA GLU A 360 10.87 6.27 -26.46
C GLU A 360 11.25 7.64 -27.04
N ASN A 361 10.27 8.52 -27.20
CA ASN A 361 10.50 9.89 -27.65
C ASN A 361 11.40 10.69 -26.68
N ALA A 362 11.17 10.55 -25.37
CA ALA A 362 11.98 11.23 -24.36
C ALA A 362 13.43 10.71 -24.34
N PHE A 363 13.61 9.40 -24.50
CA PHE A 363 14.91 8.75 -24.59
C PHE A 363 15.66 9.18 -25.86
N ILE A 364 15.02 9.13 -27.03
CA ILE A 364 15.59 9.60 -28.30
C ILE A 364 16.10 11.03 -28.11
N LYS A 365 15.23 11.93 -27.65
CA LYS A 365 15.57 13.34 -27.43
C LYS A 365 16.76 13.51 -26.46
N GLN A 366 16.77 12.75 -25.36
CA GLN A 366 17.86 12.81 -24.38
C GLN A 366 19.19 12.33 -24.97
N GLN A 367 19.18 11.22 -25.70
CA GLN A 367 20.40 10.66 -26.28
C GLN A 367 20.93 11.51 -27.45
N GLU A 368 20.04 12.09 -28.26
CA GLU A 368 20.40 13.10 -29.26
C GLU A 368 21.05 14.32 -28.59
N THR A 369 20.50 14.79 -27.47
CA THR A 369 21.10 15.90 -26.68
C THR A 369 22.48 15.54 -26.14
N ASN A 370 22.72 14.26 -25.85
CA ASN A 370 24.03 13.75 -25.42
C ASN A 370 25.00 13.48 -26.57
N GLY A 371 24.62 13.80 -27.83
CA GLY A 371 25.46 13.62 -29.01
C GLY A 371 25.64 12.17 -29.46
N LEU A 372 24.74 11.25 -29.06
CA LEU A 372 24.80 9.87 -29.54
C LEU A 372 24.31 9.74 -30.99
N GLU A 373 25.01 8.94 -31.76
CA GLU A 373 24.68 8.61 -33.15
C GLU A 373 23.26 8.00 -33.28
N PRO A 374 22.42 8.48 -34.23
CA PRO A 374 21.05 7.98 -34.42
C PRO A 374 20.96 6.46 -34.61
N ASN A 375 21.95 5.87 -35.29
CA ASN A 375 22.03 4.43 -35.50
C ASN A 375 22.22 3.65 -34.19
N PHE A 376 23.03 4.18 -33.27
CA PHE A 376 23.22 3.58 -31.95
C PHE A 376 21.96 3.67 -31.11
N ILE A 377 21.30 4.83 -31.09
CA ILE A 377 20.01 5.06 -30.42
C ILE A 377 18.97 4.05 -30.93
N LYS A 378 18.82 3.93 -32.25
CA LYS A 378 17.90 2.99 -32.91
C LYS A 378 18.20 1.53 -32.54
N LYS A 379 19.47 1.13 -32.53
CA LYS A 379 19.88 -0.23 -32.13
C LYS A 379 19.51 -0.53 -30.67
N LYS A 380 19.76 0.42 -29.75
CA LYS A 380 19.41 0.28 -28.32
C LYS A 380 17.89 0.18 -28.15
N ILE A 381 17.11 1.05 -28.80
CA ILE A 381 15.63 0.99 -28.79
C ILE A 381 15.12 -0.36 -29.31
N ASN A 382 15.61 -0.82 -30.46
CA ASN A 382 15.20 -2.10 -31.06
C ASN A 382 15.49 -3.28 -30.14
N TYR A 383 16.65 -3.30 -29.47
CA TYR A 383 16.97 -4.33 -28.47
C TYR A 383 15.92 -4.38 -27.35
N HIS A 384 15.54 -3.23 -26.79
CA HIS A 384 14.52 -3.19 -25.74
C HIS A 384 13.11 -3.53 -26.23
N ILE A 385 12.76 -3.15 -27.48
CA ILE A 385 11.50 -3.57 -28.11
C ILE A 385 11.45 -5.09 -28.25
N GLN A 386 12.53 -5.73 -28.73
CA GLN A 386 12.61 -7.19 -28.87
C GLN A 386 12.51 -7.89 -27.51
N LYS A 387 13.30 -7.45 -26.52
CA LYS A 387 13.27 -7.96 -25.13
C LYS A 387 11.85 -7.86 -24.56
N ARG A 388 11.18 -6.72 -24.75
CA ARG A 388 9.78 -6.51 -24.35
C ARG A 388 8.82 -7.46 -25.08
N ASN A 389 8.89 -7.56 -26.40
CA ASN A 389 7.98 -8.41 -27.18
C ASN A 389 8.12 -9.89 -26.81
N TYR A 390 9.35 -10.38 -26.61
CA TYR A 390 9.61 -11.73 -26.12
C TYR A 390 8.93 -11.98 -24.76
N MET A 391 9.09 -11.05 -23.82
CA MET A 391 8.48 -11.12 -22.50
C MET A 391 6.96 -11.07 -22.54
N LEU A 392 6.38 -10.24 -23.42
CA LEU A 392 4.93 -10.16 -23.61
C LEU A 392 4.37 -11.45 -24.21
N SER A 393 5.11 -12.10 -25.11
CA SER A 393 4.73 -13.42 -25.62
C SER A 393 4.70 -14.46 -24.50
N ASN A 394 5.75 -14.54 -23.68
CA ASN A 394 5.80 -15.42 -22.51
C ASN A 394 4.69 -15.10 -21.50
N PHE A 395 4.38 -13.82 -21.31
CA PHE A 395 3.28 -13.38 -20.45
C PHE A 395 1.91 -13.78 -20.99
N LYS A 396 1.66 -13.64 -22.30
CA LYS A 396 0.41 -14.09 -22.92
C LYS A 396 0.18 -15.59 -22.68
N LYS A 397 1.24 -16.42 -22.81
CA LYS A 397 1.17 -17.86 -22.50
C LYS A 397 0.79 -18.11 -21.04
N LYS A 398 1.47 -17.47 -20.08
CA LYS A 398 1.15 -17.60 -18.65
C LYS A 398 -0.24 -17.06 -18.29
N THR A 399 -0.68 -16.00 -18.95
CA THR A 399 -2.01 -15.41 -18.74
C THR A 399 -3.10 -16.34 -19.25
N LYS A 400 -2.87 -17.03 -20.39
CA LYS A 400 -3.80 -18.03 -20.90
C LYS A 400 -4.08 -19.13 -19.87
N PHE A 401 -3.02 -19.71 -19.30
CA PHE A 401 -3.14 -20.70 -18.23
C PHE A 401 -3.90 -20.17 -17.01
N LEU A 402 -3.60 -18.93 -16.57
CA LEU A 402 -4.30 -18.35 -15.43
C LEU A 402 -5.77 -18.01 -15.72
N ASN A 403 -6.12 -17.73 -16.98
CA ASN A 403 -7.50 -17.55 -17.42
C ASN A 403 -8.23 -18.89 -17.49
N GLU A 404 -7.61 -19.94 -18.03
CA GLU A 404 -8.17 -21.31 -18.03
C GLU A 404 -8.46 -21.78 -16.59
N PHE A 405 -7.50 -21.60 -15.66
CA PHE A 405 -7.70 -21.86 -14.23
C PHE A 405 -8.83 -21.01 -13.62
N ARG A 406 -9.13 -19.85 -14.20
CA ARG A 406 -10.22 -18.98 -13.74
C ARG A 406 -11.57 -19.52 -14.17
N ASP A 407 -11.67 -19.99 -15.40
CA ASP A 407 -12.92 -20.54 -15.92
C ASP A 407 -13.26 -21.85 -15.17
N GLU A 408 -12.27 -22.67 -14.83
CA GLU A 408 -12.41 -23.83 -13.93
C GLU A 408 -12.94 -23.42 -12.55
N LEU A 409 -12.39 -22.37 -11.93
CA LEU A 409 -12.83 -21.91 -10.62
C LEU A 409 -14.26 -21.36 -10.62
N LEU A 410 -14.68 -20.68 -11.69
CA LEU A 410 -16.07 -20.25 -11.83
C LEU A 410 -17.01 -21.45 -11.91
N HIS A 411 -16.63 -22.47 -12.68
CA HIS A 411 -17.43 -23.68 -12.81
C HIS A 411 -17.54 -24.44 -11.48
N GLU A 412 -16.42 -24.71 -10.80
CA GLU A 412 -16.42 -25.37 -9.48
C GLU A 412 -17.26 -24.60 -8.45
N TYR A 413 -17.20 -23.27 -8.52
CA TYR A 413 -17.95 -22.38 -7.67
C TYR A 413 -19.45 -22.43 -7.95
N ASP A 414 -19.89 -22.37 -9.21
CA ASP A 414 -21.30 -22.48 -9.55
C ASP A 414 -21.88 -23.83 -9.12
N SER A 415 -21.12 -24.91 -9.29
CA SER A 415 -21.47 -26.24 -8.76
C SER A 415 -21.44 -26.37 -7.24
N SER A 416 -20.94 -25.37 -6.50
CA SER A 416 -20.96 -25.33 -5.03
C SER A 416 -22.19 -24.62 -4.46
N LYS A 417 -22.89 -23.82 -5.28
CA LYS A 417 -24.09 -23.07 -4.86
C LYS A 417 -25.32 -23.94 -4.63
N GLU A 418 -25.37 -25.10 -5.26
CA GLU A 418 -26.55 -25.97 -5.28
C GLU A 418 -26.69 -26.86 -4.05
N VAL A 419 -25.71 -26.84 -3.13
CA VAL A 419 -25.67 -27.71 -1.95
C VAL A 419 -25.84 -26.87 -0.68
N ASN A 420 -26.93 -27.09 0.07
CA ASN A 420 -27.31 -26.29 1.25
C ASN A 420 -26.80 -26.82 2.61
N ASP A 421 -25.93 -27.83 2.64
CA ASP A 421 -25.53 -28.52 3.89
C ASP A 421 -24.11 -28.15 4.36
N LEU A 422 -23.71 -28.58 5.55
CA LEU A 422 -22.39 -28.36 6.18
C LEU A 422 -21.20 -28.66 5.26
N GLU A 423 -21.37 -29.62 4.36
CA GLU A 423 -20.41 -30.00 3.32
C GLU A 423 -20.12 -28.85 2.33
N SER A 424 -21.08 -27.95 2.12
CA SER A 424 -20.93 -26.71 1.35
C SER A 424 -19.92 -25.75 1.97
N THR A 425 -19.77 -25.74 3.30
CA THR A 425 -18.83 -24.84 3.98
C THR A 425 -17.38 -25.25 3.72
N LYS A 426 -17.07 -26.55 3.80
CA LYS A 426 -15.74 -27.07 3.45
C LYS A 426 -15.43 -26.85 1.97
N LYS A 427 -16.37 -27.20 1.09
CA LYS A 427 -16.24 -26.97 -0.37
C LYS A 427 -16.01 -25.48 -0.67
N TYR A 428 -16.70 -24.59 0.04
CA TYR A 428 -16.52 -23.15 -0.10
C TYR A 428 -15.13 -22.68 0.35
N GLU A 429 -14.61 -23.17 1.47
CA GLU A 429 -13.24 -22.86 1.92
C GLU A 429 -12.19 -23.33 0.91
N GLU A 430 -12.40 -24.50 0.29
CA GLU A 430 -11.52 -25.00 -0.77
C GLU A 430 -11.53 -24.10 -2.01
N VAL A 431 -12.72 -23.75 -2.50
CA VAL A 431 -12.88 -22.82 -3.65
C VAL A 431 -12.23 -21.47 -3.34
N TRP A 432 -12.42 -20.96 -2.12
CA TRP A 432 -11.81 -19.71 -1.67
C TRP A 432 -10.28 -19.77 -1.63
N ASN A 433 -9.73 -20.87 -1.12
CA ASN A 433 -8.28 -21.11 -1.11
C ASN A 433 -7.71 -21.16 -2.54
N LYS A 434 -8.38 -21.86 -3.46
CA LYS A 434 -7.97 -21.91 -4.87
C LYS A 434 -8.04 -20.52 -5.53
N TYR A 435 -9.09 -19.74 -5.25
CA TYR A 435 -9.19 -18.36 -5.72
C TYR A 435 -8.06 -17.48 -5.20
N TRP A 436 -7.71 -17.60 -3.92
CA TRP A 436 -6.61 -16.85 -3.36
C TRP A 436 -5.27 -17.25 -4.00
N ILE A 437 -5.00 -18.55 -4.20
CA ILE A 437 -3.82 -19.03 -4.92
C ILE A 437 -3.75 -18.42 -6.33
N GLN A 438 -4.88 -18.36 -7.03
CA GLN A 438 -4.96 -17.71 -8.33
C GLN A 438 -4.59 -16.22 -8.25
N LYS A 439 -5.20 -15.47 -7.33
CA LYS A 439 -4.91 -14.05 -7.10
C LYS A 439 -3.44 -13.81 -6.80
N MET A 440 -2.84 -14.63 -5.94
CA MET A 440 -1.40 -14.60 -5.65
C MET A 440 -0.56 -14.82 -6.91
N ARG A 441 -0.90 -15.82 -7.74
CA ARG A 441 -0.18 -16.09 -8.99
C ARG A 441 -0.28 -14.92 -9.97
N PHE A 442 -1.47 -14.33 -10.12
CA PHE A 442 -1.65 -13.12 -10.93
C PHE A 442 -0.85 -11.94 -10.38
N SER A 443 -0.88 -11.73 -9.06
CA SER A 443 -0.11 -10.68 -8.38
C SER A 443 1.39 -10.85 -8.62
N CYS A 444 1.94 -12.05 -8.45
CA CYS A 444 3.35 -12.34 -8.74
C CYS A 444 3.69 -12.08 -10.21
N LEU A 445 2.82 -12.50 -11.14
CA LEU A 445 3.03 -12.26 -12.56
C LEU A 445 3.00 -10.77 -12.92
N LYS A 446 2.06 -10.02 -12.34
CA LYS A 446 1.94 -8.56 -12.44
C LYS A 446 3.21 -7.88 -11.94
N GLY A 447 3.71 -8.28 -10.78
CA GLY A 447 4.96 -7.77 -10.21
C GLY A 447 6.18 -8.07 -11.08
N TYR A 448 6.28 -9.26 -11.66
CA TYR A 448 7.36 -9.64 -12.57
C TYR A 448 7.40 -8.78 -13.84
N ILE A 449 6.25 -8.57 -14.49
CA ILE A 449 6.14 -7.70 -15.67
C ILE A 449 6.54 -6.27 -15.32
N TYR A 450 6.01 -5.77 -14.21
CA TYR A 450 6.29 -4.42 -13.77
C TYR A 450 7.79 -4.21 -13.50
N LYS A 451 8.43 -5.13 -12.76
CA LYS A 451 9.89 -5.10 -12.54
C LYS A 451 10.65 -5.09 -13.87
N PHE A 452 10.25 -5.92 -14.84
CA PHE A 452 10.88 -5.93 -16.15
C PHE A 452 10.74 -4.59 -16.91
N VAL A 453 9.52 -4.02 -16.93
CA VAL A 453 9.26 -2.73 -17.59
C VAL A 453 10.12 -1.64 -16.94
N VAL A 454 10.08 -1.56 -15.62
CA VAL A 454 10.87 -0.59 -14.86
C VAL A 454 12.38 -0.78 -15.07
N SER A 455 12.90 -2.00 -14.96
CA SER A 455 14.32 -2.28 -15.18
C SER A 455 14.76 -1.86 -16.58
N SER A 456 13.96 -2.14 -17.61
CA SER A 456 14.25 -1.70 -18.97
C SER A 456 14.31 -0.18 -19.08
N LEU A 457 13.37 0.53 -18.46
CA LEU A 457 13.34 2.00 -18.45
C LEU A 457 14.53 2.60 -17.68
N LEU A 458 14.92 1.99 -16.56
CA LEU A 458 16.05 2.43 -15.75
C LEU A 458 17.41 2.12 -16.41
N GLU A 459 17.57 0.95 -17.05
CA GLU A 459 18.75 0.60 -17.86
C GLU A 459 18.99 1.60 -18.98
N LEU A 460 17.92 2.11 -19.58
CA LEU A 460 17.98 3.09 -20.65
C LEU A 460 18.23 4.52 -20.14
N SER A 461 17.93 4.80 -18.87
CA SER A 461 18.19 6.10 -18.24
C SER A 461 19.63 6.24 -17.73
N LYS A 462 20.39 5.14 -17.73
CA LYS A 462 21.84 5.09 -17.56
C LYS A 462 22.51 5.23 -18.93
#